data_AF-A0A3B0C4H9-F1
#
_entry.id   AF-A0A3B0C4H9-F1
#
_cell.length_a   1.000
_cell.length_b   1.000
_cell.length_c   1.000
_cell.angle_alpha   90.00
_cell.angle_beta   90.00
_cell.angle_gamma   90.00
#
_symmetry.space_group_name_H-M   'P 1'
#
loop_
_entity.id
_entity.type
_entity.pdbx_description
1 polymer ?
#
loop_
_entity_poly.entity_id
_entity_poly.type
_entity_poly.pdbx_seq_one_letter_code
_entity_poly.pdbx_strand_id
1 'polypeptide(L)' 'MQSTSMFWVGITTLLLVMVTIMVAMDFPFNWVFYLTVLGQILIVYMVYKVLTENYHTEKTFEDFYEDYPISERLH' A
#
# COMPACT_ATOMS: atom_id res chain seq x y z
N MET A 1 1.03 0.16 13.71
CA MET A 1 0.63 0.38 12.29
C MET A 1 -0.24 1.64 12.14
N GLN A 2 0.26 2.82 12.52
CA GLN A 2 -0.39 4.12 12.22
C GLN A 2 0.55 4.97 11.35
N SER A 3 1.12 4.37 10.31
CA SER A 3 1.92 5.12 9.33
C SER A 3 0.99 5.78 8.32
N THR A 4 1.26 7.05 8.03
CA THR A 4 0.51 7.82 7.03
C THR A 4 0.62 7.16 5.66
N SER A 5 1.72 6.44 5.38
CA SER A 5 1.87 5.72 4.11
C SER A 5 0.91 4.54 3.94
N MET A 6 0.61 3.78 4.99
CA MET A 6 -0.35 2.66 4.89
C MET A 6 -1.77 3.16 4.54
N PHE A 7 -2.11 4.37 4.97
CA PHE A 7 -3.36 5.02 4.56
C PHE A 7 -3.38 5.30 3.04
N TRP A 8 -2.27 5.81 2.47
CA TRP A 8 -2.16 6.03 1.01
C TRP A 8 -2.20 4.72 0.21
N VAL A 9 -1.61 3.65 0.73
CA VAL A 9 -1.73 2.29 0.15
C VAL A 9 -3.20 1.85 0.14
N GLY A 10 -3.92 2.05 1.24
CA GLY A 10 -5.34 1.74 1.33
C GLY A 10 -6.19 2.50 0.30
N ILE A 11 -5.97 3.81 0.16
CA ILE A 11 -6.68 4.65 -0.82
C ILE A 11 -6.41 4.18 -2.25
N THR A 12 -5.15 3.98 -2.61
CA THR A 12 -4.78 3.55 -3.97
C THR A 12 -5.34 2.17 -4.31
N THR A 13 -5.38 1.27 -3.34
CA THR A 13 -5.99 -0.06 -3.51
C THR A 13 -7.51 0.03 -3.69
N LEU A 14 -8.19 0.85 -2.89
CA LEU A 14 -9.64 1.05 -3.01
C LEU A 14 -10.01 1.66 -4.37
N LEU A 15 -9.22 2.63 -4.84
CA LEU A 15 -9.39 3.21 -6.18
C LEU A 15 -9.23 2.16 -7.28
N LEU A 16 -8.23 1.28 -7.17
CA LEU A 16 -8.03 0.18 -8.13
C LEU A 16 -9.24 -0.76 -8.16
N VAL A 17 -9.76 -1.15 -7.00
CA VAL A 17 -10.97 -1.98 -6.89
C VAL A 17 -12.16 -1.26 -7.54
N MET A 18 -12.34 0.03 -7.28
CA MET A 18 -13.40 0.84 -7.88
C MET A 18 -13.30 0.85 -9.42
N VAL A 19 -12.11 1.10 -9.98
CA VAL A 19 -11.88 1.07 -11.43
C VAL A 19 -12.20 -0.32 -12.00
N THR A 20 -11.82 -1.39 -11.30
CA THR A 20 -12.11 -2.77 -11.70
C THR A 20 -13.62 -3.03 -11.76
N ILE A 21 -14.38 -2.57 -10.76
CA ILE A 21 -15.85 -2.68 -10.74
C ILE A 21 -16.46 -1.86 -11.89
N MET A 22 -16.00 -0.63 -12.12
CA MET A 22 -16.51 0.21 -13.21
C MET A 22 -16.32 -0.44 -14.58
N VAL A 23 -15.16 -1.04 -14.84
CA VAL A 23 -14.90 -1.79 -16.07
C VAL A 23 -15.80 -3.02 -16.16
N ALA A 24 -15.95 -3.78 -15.07
CA ALA A 24 -16.81 -4.96 -15.04
C ALA A 24 -18.31 -4.64 -15.27
N MET A 25 -18.75 -3.43 -14.91
CA MET A 25 -20.12 -2.93 -15.10
C MET A 25 -20.32 -2.15 -16.40
N ASP A 26 -19.34 -2.15 -17.31
CA ASP A 26 -19.39 -1.44 -18.60
C ASP A 26 -19.67 0.07 -18.46
N PHE A 27 -19.02 0.72 -17.47
CA PHE A 27 -19.10 2.17 -17.33
C PHE A 27 -18.46 2.88 -18.54
N PRO A 28 -18.92 4.11 -18.88
CA PRO A 28 -18.37 4.87 -19.99
C PRO A 28 -16.85 5.04 -19.89
N PHE A 29 -16.15 4.71 -20.99
CA PHE A 29 -14.69 4.71 -21.05
C PHE A 29 -14.05 6.01 -20.57
N ASN A 30 -14.65 7.17 -20.86
CA ASN A 30 -14.12 8.47 -20.42
C ASN A 30 -13.90 8.53 -18.91
N TRP A 31 -14.87 8.05 -18.12
CA TRP A 31 -14.76 8.03 -16.66
C TRP A 31 -13.67 7.07 -16.16
N VAL A 32 -13.64 5.87 -16.73
CA VAL A 32 -12.61 4.87 -16.43
C VAL A 32 -11.22 5.39 -16.75
N PHE A 33 -11.05 6.06 -17.90
CA PHE A 33 -9.80 6.62 -18.37
C PHE A 33 -9.27 7.69 -17.41
N TYR A 34 -10.07 8.71 -17.07
CA TYR A 34 -9.64 9.77 -16.17
C TYR A 34 -9.30 9.25 -14.77
N LEU A 35 -10.09 8.31 -14.23
CA LEU A 35 -9.79 7.68 -12.94
C LEU A 35 -8.53 6.83 -12.98
N THR A 36 -8.25 6.15 -14.09
CA THR A 36 -7.03 5.36 -14.26
C THR A 36 -5.79 6.26 -14.28
N VAL A 37 -5.84 7.37 -15.03
CA VAL A 37 -4.74 8.36 -15.07
C VAL A 37 -4.52 8.97 -13.68
N LEU A 38 -5.60 9.35 -12.98
CA LEU A 38 -5.53 9.82 -11.60
C LEU A 38 -4.91 8.76 -10.67
N GLY A 39 -5.32 7.50 -10.83
CA GLY A 39 -4.79 6.38 -10.06
C GLY A 39 -3.29 6.17 -10.26
N GLN A 40 -2.80 6.30 -11.49
CA GLN A 40 -1.36 6.23 -11.75
C GLN A 40 -0.59 7.36 -11.06
N ILE A 41 -1.10 8.58 -11.07
CA ILE A 41 -0.51 9.72 -10.34
C ILE A 41 -0.49 9.42 -8.83
N LEU A 42 -1.59 8.90 -8.28
CA LEU A 42 -1.68 8.54 -6.87
C LEU A 42 -0.74 7.40 -6.49
N ILE A 43 -0.48 6.44 -7.37
CA ILE A 43 0.50 5.37 -7.14
C ILE A 43 1.91 5.97 -7.03
N VAL A 44 2.30 6.85 -7.96
CA VAL A 44 3.62 7.52 -7.90
C VAL A 44 3.76 8.33 -6.61
N TYR A 45 2.72 9.08 -6.24
CA TYR A 45 2.69 9.85 -5.01
C TYR A 45 2.77 8.96 -3.76
N MET A 46 2.00 7.86 -3.73
CA MET A 46 2.01 6.89 -2.64
C MET A 46 3.40 6.26 -2.48
N VAL A 47 4.04 5.83 -3.57
CA VAL A 47 5.41 5.28 -3.53
C VAL A 47 6.40 6.29 -2.99
N TYR A 48 6.34 7.54 -3.48
CA TYR A 48 7.18 8.61 -2.96
C TYR A 48 6.98 8.79 -1.44
N LYS A 49 5.72 8.81 -0.98
CA LYS A 49 5.40 8.94 0.45
C LYS A 49 5.89 7.76 1.27
N VAL A 50 5.72 6.52 0.80
CA VAL A 50 6.22 5.30 1.46
C VAL A 50 7.74 5.36 1.61
N LEU A 51 8.46 5.76 0.55
CA LEU A 51 9.92 5.80 0.56
C LEU A 51 10.51 6.95 1.36
N THR A 52 9.77 8.05 1.53
CA THR A 52 10.23 9.24 2.29
C THR A 52 9.65 9.35 3.69
N GLU A 53 8.73 8.47 4.08
CA GLU A 53 8.23 8.43 5.44
C GLU A 53 9.34 7.90 6.36
N ASN A 54 9.69 8.70 7.36
CA ASN A 54 10.63 8.30 8.42
C ASN A 54 9.94 7.31 9.35
N TYR A 55 9.86 6.06 8.91
CA TYR A 55 9.36 4.96 9.71
C TYR A 55 10.51 4.34 10.50
N HIS A 56 10.44 4.47 11.83
CA HIS A 56 11.30 3.71 12.73
C HIS A 56 10.55 2.49 13.22
N THR A 57 11.07 1.30 12.91
CA THR A 57 10.63 0.05 13.52
C THR A 57 11.61 -0.35 14.61
N GLU A 58 11.09 -0.85 15.73
CA GLU A 58 11.91 -1.46 16.78
C GLU A 58 12.33 -2.90 16.41
N LYS A 59 11.76 -3.46 15.33
CA LYS A 59 12.09 -4.81 14.84
C LYS A 59 13.43 -4.80 14.13
N THR A 60 14.45 -5.40 14.74
CA THR A 60 15.76 -5.65 14.16
C THR A 60 15.74 -6.98 13.39
N PHE A 61 16.68 -7.16 12.46
CA PHE A 61 16.83 -8.45 11.73
C PHE A 61 17.53 -9.54 12.56
N GLU A 62 17.74 -9.31 13.86
CA GLU A 62 18.47 -10.26 14.71
C GLU A 62 17.76 -11.62 14.81
N ASP A 63 16.42 -11.63 14.78
CA ASP A 63 15.60 -12.86 14.81
C ASP A 63 15.02 -13.23 13.44
N PHE A 64 15.71 -12.89 12.34
CA PHE A 64 15.40 -13.38 10.98
C PHE A 64 13.92 -13.25 10.57
N TYR A 65 13.35 -12.05 10.72
CA TYR A 65 11.93 -11.73 10.44
C TYR A 65 10.89 -12.41 11.35
N GLU A 66 11.28 -13.23 12.33
CA GLU A 66 10.34 -13.88 13.24
C GLU A 66 9.90 -12.93 14.36
N ASP A 67 8.61 -13.02 14.75
CA ASP A 67 8.07 -12.26 15.87
C ASP A 67 8.44 -12.83 17.24
N TYR A 68 9.01 -14.05 17.27
CA TYR A 68 9.44 -14.75 18.47
C TYR A 68 10.94 -15.06 18.37
N PRO A 69 11.75 -14.69 19.38
CA PRO A 69 13.19 -14.92 19.32
C PRO A 69 13.50 -16.41 19.25
N ILE A 70 14.31 -16.83 18.26
CA ILE A 70 14.75 -18.23 18.11
C ILE A 70 15.57 -18.67 19.34
N SER A 71 16.24 -17.72 19.98
CA SER A 71 17.00 -17.93 21.21
C SER A 71 16.13 -18.41 22.38
N GLU A 72 14.86 -17.99 22.49
CA GLU A 72 13.95 -18.44 23.55
C GLU A 72 13.39 -19.85 23.32
N ARG A 73 13.39 -20.36 22.08
CA ARG A 73 12.94 -21.74 21.79
C ARG A 73 13.94 -22.80 22.26
N LEU A 74 15.22 -22.42 22.43
CA LEU A 74 16.32 -23.34 22.72
C LEU A 74 16.68 -23.44 24.22
N HIS A 75 15.92 -22.78 25.09
CA HIS A 75 16.05 -22.82 26.55
C HIS A 75 14.79 -23.39 27.21
#